data_AF-A0A1H6SMX4-F1
#
_entry.id   AF-A0A1H6SMX4-F1
#
_cell.length_a   1.000
_cell.length_b   1.000
_cell.length_c   1.000
_cell.angle_alpha   90.00
_cell.angle_beta   90.00
_cell.angle_gamma   90.00
#
_symmetry.space_group_name_H-M   'P 1'
#
loop_
_entity.id
_entity.type
_entity.pdbx_description
1 polymer ?
#
loop_
_entity_poly.entity_id
_entity_poly.type
_entity_poly.pdbx_seq_one_letter_code
_entity_poly.pdbx_strand_id
1 'polypeptide(L)' 'MHYQYFMKEKIRHLLAGKLIEKAETKMSLRRLIQIDGATDERVNRLLDHLSSLEQDIEILETVLKQLKQ' A
#
# COMPACT_ATOMS: atom_id res chain seq x y z
N MET A 1 1.71 -23.47 18.04
CA MET A 1 2.41 -22.17 18.28
C MET A 1 3.30 -21.71 17.11
N HIS A 2 4.07 -22.56 16.43
CA HIS A 2 4.96 -22.14 15.32
C HIS A 2 4.23 -21.49 14.12
N TYR A 3 3.01 -21.93 13.82
CA TYR A 3 2.27 -21.47 12.63
C TYR A 3 1.82 -20.01 12.70
N GLN A 4 1.43 -19.52 13.90
CA GLN A 4 1.03 -18.12 14.09
C GLN A 4 2.20 -17.16 13.95
N TYR A 5 3.42 -17.56 14.37
CA TYR A 5 4.62 -16.74 14.20
C TYR A 5 4.94 -16.54 12.72
N PHE A 6 4.95 -17.63 11.95
CA PHE A 6 5.20 -17.60 10.51
C PHE A 6 4.17 -16.75 9.74
N MET A 7 2.89 -16.84 10.11
CA MET A 7 1.84 -16.02 9.49
C MET A 7 2.01 -14.52 9.80
N LYS A 8 2.38 -14.17 11.03
CA LYS A 8 2.67 -12.77 11.40
C LYS A 8 3.83 -12.21 10.58
N GLU A 9 4.88 -13.00 10.38
CA GLU A 9 6.04 -12.57 9.60
C GLU A 9 5.71 -12.35 8.13
N LYS A 10 4.93 -13.27 7.52
CA LYS A 10 4.41 -13.10 6.16
C LYS A 10 3.58 -11.83 6.00
N ILE A 11 2.67 -11.56 6.93
CA ILE A 11 1.83 -10.35 6.89
C ILE A 11 2.68 -9.09 7.02
N ARG A 12 3.69 -9.07 7.92
CA ARG A 12 4.63 -7.94 8.01
C ARG A 12 5.40 -7.73 6.72
N HIS A 13 5.82 -8.79 6.04
CA HIS A 13 6.51 -8.70 4.75
C HIS A 13 5.60 -8.11 3.66
N LEU A 14 4.35 -8.59 3.57
CA LEU A 14 3.35 -8.02 2.66
C LEU A 14 3.09 -6.54 2.95
N LEU A 15 2.95 -6.18 4.22
CA LEU A 15 2.72 -4.81 4.65
C LEU A 15 3.91 -3.90 4.28
N ALA A 16 5.14 -4.36 4.47
CA ALA A 16 6.33 -3.64 4.05
C ALA A 16 6.35 -3.40 2.53
N GLY A 17 6.02 -4.42 1.73
CA GLY A 17 5.91 -4.29 0.28
C GLY A 17 4.87 -3.25 -0.14
N LYS A 18 3.68 -3.30 0.46
CA LYS A 18 2.58 -2.35 0.18
C LYS A 18 2.92 -0.92 0.60
N LEU A 19 3.65 -0.72 1.70
CA LEU A 19 4.13 0.60 2.13
C LEU A 19 5.15 1.19 1.15
N ILE A 20 6.07 0.37 0.63
CA ILE A 20 7.04 0.78 -0.39
C ILE A 20 6.29 1.19 -1.66
N GLU A 21 5.38 0.34 -2.15
CA GLU A 21 4.59 0.61 -3.35
C GLU A 21 3.76 1.90 -3.22
N LYS A 22 3.19 2.16 -2.03
CA LYS A 22 2.49 3.41 -1.73
C LYS A 22 3.41 4.62 -1.81
N ALA A 23 4.62 4.53 -1.28
CA ALA A 23 5.60 5.61 -1.35
C ALA A 23 6.02 5.91 -2.79
N GLU A 24 6.31 4.87 -3.58
CA GLU A 24 6.67 4.99 -5.00
C GLU A 24 5.52 5.61 -5.83
N THR A 25 4.28 5.21 -5.54
CA THR A 25 3.09 5.75 -6.20
C THR A 25 2.90 7.24 -5.88
N LYS A 26 3.08 7.64 -4.61
CA LYS A 26 3.05 9.07 -4.21
C LYS A 26 4.15 9.89 -4.90
N MET A 27 5.36 9.34 -5.00
CA MET A 27 6.46 9.99 -5.72
C MET A 27 6.14 10.16 -7.20
N SER A 28 5.52 9.15 -7.81
CA SER A 28 5.11 9.18 -9.21
C SER A 28 3.99 10.19 -9.46
N LEU A 29 3.00 10.26 -8.56
CA LEU A 29 1.93 11.25 -8.59
C LEU A 29 2.48 12.68 -8.50
N ARG A 30 3.39 12.93 -7.55
CA ARG A 30 4.03 14.25 -7.40
C ARG A 30 4.81 14.65 -8.65
N ARG A 31 5.58 13.72 -9.23
CA ARG A 31 6.32 13.96 -10.48
C ARG A 31 5.36 14.25 -11.64
N LEU A 32 4.25 13.52 -11.72
CA LEU A 32 3.26 13.69 -12.77
C LEU A 32 2.60 15.08 -12.69
N ILE A 33 2.16 15.51 -11.49
CA ILE A 33 1.56 16.84 -11.28
C ILE A 33 2.54 17.98 -11.63
N GLN A 34 3.84 17.76 -11.46
CA GLN A 34 4.87 18.75 -11.81
C GLN A 34 5.16 18.86 -13.31
N ILE A 35 4.72 17.89 -14.12
CA ILE A 35 4.88 17.90 -15.57
C ILE A 35 3.66 18.61 -16.17
N ASP A 36 3.91 19.71 -16.88
CA ASP A 36 2.88 20.40 -17.66
C ASP A 36 2.35 19.45 -18.76
N GLY A 37 1.03 19.19 -18.77
CA GLY A 37 0.40 18.19 -19.64
C GLY A 37 0.06 16.84 -18.99
N ALA A 38 0.11 16.71 -17.67
CA ALA A 38 -0.51 15.57 -16.98
C ALA A 38 -2.01 15.52 -17.29
N THR A 39 -2.47 14.39 -17.84
CA THR A 39 -3.91 14.18 -18.05
C THR A 39 -4.58 13.77 -16.74
N ASP A 40 -5.76 14.31 -16.49
CA ASP A 40 -6.60 13.96 -15.33
C ASP A 40 -6.77 12.45 -15.19
N GLU A 41 -6.85 11.73 -16.31
CA GLU A 41 -6.98 10.27 -16.31
C GLU A 41 -5.75 9.57 -15.70
N ARG A 42 -4.52 10.00 -16.02
CA ARG A 42 -3.29 9.39 -15.45
C ARG A 42 -3.15 9.71 -13.98
N VAL A 43 -3.54 10.91 -13.57
CA VAL A 43 -3.59 11.33 -12.16
C VAL A 43 -4.61 10.50 -11.40
N ASN A 44 -5.82 10.36 -11.94
CA ASN A 44 -6.91 9.57 -11.35
C ASN A 44 -6.52 8.11 -11.17
N ARG A 45 -5.91 7.47 -12.18
CA ARG A 45 -5.42 6.08 -12.05
C ARG A 45 -4.42 5.91 -10.89
N LEU A 46 -3.52 6.87 -10.68
CA LEU A 46 -2.58 6.82 -9.56
C LEU A 46 -3.26 7.06 -8.21
N LEU A 47 -4.29 7.92 -8.16
CA LEU A 47 -5.10 8.14 -6.97
C LEU A 47 -5.92 6.90 -6.61
N ASP A 48 -6.55 6.26 -7.60
CA ASP A 48 -7.30 5.01 -7.41
C ASP A 48 -6.37 3.90 -6.90
N HIS A 49 -5.17 3.79 -7.47
CA HIS A 49 -4.15 2.85 -6.99
C HIS A 49 -3.73 3.13 -5.55
N LEU A 50 -3.51 4.42 -5.19
CA LEU A 50 -3.21 4.80 -3.81
C LEU A 50 -4.34 4.42 -2.84
N SER A 51 -5.59 4.63 -3.24
CA SER A 51 -6.75 4.26 -2.43
C SER A 51 -6.81 2.74 -2.22
N SER A 52 -6.56 1.94 -3.25
CA SER A 52 -6.51 0.48 -3.12
C SER A 52 -5.39 0.02 -2.19
N LEU A 53 -4.20 0.64 -2.29
CA LEU A 53 -3.07 0.32 -1.40
C LEU A 53 -3.38 0.67 0.05
N GLU A 54 -4.10 1.76 0.30
CA GLU A 54 -4.53 2.15 1.65
C GLU A 54 -5.50 1.13 2.26
N GLN A 55 -6.47 0.66 1.49
CA GLN A 55 -7.39 -0.40 1.91
C GLN A 55 -6.64 -1.73 2.18
N ASP A 56 -5.74 -2.13 1.29
CA ASP A 56 -4.92 -3.34 1.48
C ASP A 56 -4.11 -3.27 2.79
N ILE A 57 -3.47 -2.13 3.04
CA ILE A 57 -2.69 -1.91 4.26
C ILE A 57 -3.60 -2.00 5.50
N GLU A 58 -4.75 -1.34 5.50
CA GLU A 58 -5.70 -1.37 6.62
C GLU A 58 -6.18 -2.79 6.93
N ILE A 59 -6.49 -3.58 5.90
CA ILE A 59 -6.87 -4.99 6.04
C ILE A 59 -5.71 -5.79 6.67
N LEU A 60 -4.49 -5.64 6.14
CA LEU A 60 -3.32 -6.35 6.65
C LEU A 60 -3.00 -5.98 8.11
N GLU A 61 -3.13 -4.70 8.48
CA GLU A 61 -2.97 -4.24 9.86
C GLU A 61 -4.03 -4.85 10.78
N THR A 62 -5.28 -4.90 10.32
CA THR A 62 -6.40 -5.49 11.07
C THR A 62 -6.17 -6.98 11.31
N VAL A 63 -5.80 -7.74 10.28
CA VAL A 63 -5.47 -9.16 10.41
C VAL A 63 -4.27 -9.35 11.36
N LEU A 64 -3.23 -8.51 11.26
CA LEU A 64 -2.07 -8.59 12.15
C LEU A 64 -2.43 -8.32 13.62
N LYS A 65 -3.36 -7.39 13.88
CA LYS A 65 -3.90 -7.11 15.22
C LYS A 65 -4.65 -8.33 15.77
N GLN A 66 -5.51 -8.95 14.97
CA GLN A 66 -6.26 -10.15 15.36
C GLN A 66 -5.34 -11.34 15.68
N LEU A 67 -4.23 -11.49 14.96
CA LEU A 67 -3.24 -12.54 15.24
C LEU A 67 -2.40 -12.27 16.49
N LYS A 68 -2.26 -11.01 16.91
CA LYS A 68 -1.51 -10.61 18.13
C LYS A 68 -2.30 -10.91 19.41
N GLN A 69 -3.63 -10.84 19.34
CA GLN A 69 -4.55 -11.33 20.38
C GLN A 69 -4.53 -12.86 20.40
#